data_AF-A0A2C9UE49-F1
#
_entry.id   AF-A0A2C9UE49-F1
#
_cell.length_a   1.000
_cell.length_b   1.000
_cell.length_c   1.000
_cell.angle_alpha   90.00
_cell.angle_beta   90.00
_cell.angle_gamma   90.00
#
_symmetry.space_group_name_H-M   'P 1'
#
loop_
_entity.id
_entity.type
_entity.pdbx_description
1 polymer ?
#
loop_
_entity_poly.entity_id
_entity_poly.type
_entity_poly.pdbx_seq_one_letter_code
_entity_poly.pdbx_strand_id
1 'polypeptide(L)'
;MPAHKPHLRFFLLLLPILFLVSAVNSRLISSSHPSDLISDGVHSLRTPPYLLLDPLSSEESCEQTYGFMPCTSTALGNLFLIIVYGYLMFLAATYLSNGSELLLEILGPGIVGGLFLPMLGALPDAMLILVSGLSGSTATAQSQVSVGMGLLAGSTVMLLTFIWGSCIVVGKCDLRDTDHVAINGKNTRGFSLTGSGVSTDIWTCYAARIMVISVLPFIIVQLPQILNSTSGRHLAVLIALIISLSMLISYCLYQVFQPWIQRRRLEFAKHKHVISGILKHLRERSLGRFLTEDGRPNRDVMEKLFHAIDEDNNKKLSASELKALILGIRFEEIDFDRDDAVDKVMKDFDTSLDNSIDLDEFISGISKWIEEAKRSGAVVADSGSRTIKLIDHFHVQTRREHALLGPEDPVEEQSDEVVEGVENPRWISIKAVLMLLLGTIIAAAFADPLVDAVDNFSNATSIPTFFISFIALPLATNASEAVSAIIFATRKTVRTASLTFSELYGAVTMNNLLCLSVFLAIVYVRGLTWDFSSEVLVIFIVCIVMGAFASFRSTFPLWTSSVAYLLYPFSLALVYVLDYVFGWS
;
A
#
# COMPACT_ATOMS: atom_id res chain seq x y z
N MET A 1 7.75 1.92 32.54
CA MET A 1 8.83 1.57 31.58
C MET A 1 9.10 0.08 31.70
N PRO A 2 8.81 -0.68 30.64
CA PRO A 2 9.88 -1.20 29.79
C PRO A 2 9.64 -0.85 28.31
N ALA A 3 10.73 -0.62 27.59
CA ALA A 3 10.73 -0.24 26.18
C ALA A 3 10.40 -1.46 25.30
N HIS A 4 9.24 -1.43 24.66
CA HIS A 4 8.92 -2.34 23.56
C HIS A 4 9.77 -1.96 22.34
N LYS A 5 10.85 -2.71 22.08
CA LYS A 5 11.60 -2.69 20.82
C LYS A 5 11.09 -3.82 19.92
N PRO A 6 10.12 -3.60 19.03
CA PRO A 6 9.75 -4.61 18.00
C PRO A 6 10.93 -4.92 17.07
N HIS A 7 11.87 -3.98 16.90
CA HIS A 7 13.11 -4.19 16.15
C HIS A 7 14.02 -5.28 16.75
N LEU A 8 13.98 -5.52 18.07
CA LEU A 8 14.88 -6.49 18.71
C LEU A 8 14.42 -7.94 18.48
N ARG A 9 13.10 -8.18 18.39
CA ARG A 9 12.57 -9.52 18.05
C ARG A 9 12.79 -9.87 16.58
N PHE A 10 12.74 -8.88 15.70
CA PHE A 10 13.14 -9.04 14.30
C PHE A 10 14.66 -9.28 14.16
N PHE A 11 15.48 -8.58 14.96
CA PHE A 11 16.93 -8.80 15.03
C PHE A 11 17.29 -10.20 15.57
N LEU A 12 16.51 -10.73 16.52
CA LEU A 12 16.65 -12.10 17.03
C LEU A 12 16.22 -13.16 16.00
N LEU A 13 15.26 -12.85 15.12
CA LEU A 13 14.90 -13.69 13.94
C LEU A 13 15.95 -13.60 12.82
N LEU A 14 16.71 -12.50 12.74
CA LEU A 14 17.86 -12.32 11.86
C LEU A 14 19.13 -13.02 12.36
N LEU A 15 19.20 -13.41 13.63
CA LEU A 15 20.37 -14.10 14.19
C LEU A 15 20.66 -15.47 13.53
N PRO A 16 19.67 -16.34 13.24
CA PRO A 16 19.90 -17.54 12.44
C PRO A 16 20.27 -17.22 10.97
N ILE A 17 19.81 -16.08 10.43
CA ILE A 17 20.15 -15.61 9.07
C ILE A 17 21.61 -15.10 9.03
N LEU A 18 22.10 -14.48 10.10
CA LEU A 18 23.51 -14.12 10.30
C LEU A 18 24.42 -15.35 10.44
N PHE A 19 23.92 -16.47 10.98
CA PHE A 19 24.66 -17.74 10.97
C PHE A 19 24.77 -18.35 9.57
N LEU A 20 23.81 -18.12 8.66
CA LEU A 20 23.91 -18.50 7.24
C LEU A 20 24.99 -17.70 6.48
N VAL A 21 25.41 -16.53 6.98
CA VAL A 21 26.54 -15.76 6.41
C VAL A 21 27.87 -16.50 6.59
N SER A 22 27.98 -17.43 7.54
CA SER A 22 29.20 -18.25 7.69
C SER A 22 29.42 -19.27 6.56
N ALA A 23 28.40 -19.50 5.72
CA ALA A 23 28.52 -20.29 4.48
C ALA A 23 28.84 -19.42 3.25
N VAL A 24 28.94 -18.10 3.41
CA VAL A 24 29.33 -17.17 2.36
C VAL A 24 30.83 -16.94 2.46
N ASN A 25 31.60 -17.53 1.54
CA ASN A 25 33.02 -17.24 1.41
C ASN A 25 33.21 -15.80 0.90
N SER A 26 33.31 -14.83 1.80
CA SER A 26 33.76 -13.48 1.47
C SER A 26 35.28 -13.49 1.26
N ARG A 27 35.74 -13.35 0.01
CA ARG A 27 37.16 -13.09 -0.29
C ARG A 27 37.49 -11.66 0.16
N LEU A 28 38.39 -11.53 1.12
CA LEU A 28 38.95 -10.25 1.57
C LEU A 28 39.88 -9.70 0.47
N ILE A 29 39.53 -8.56 -0.13
CA ILE A 29 40.44 -7.84 -1.04
C ILE A 29 41.51 -7.17 -0.17
N SER A 30 42.69 -7.79 -0.08
CA SER A 30 43.89 -7.12 0.45
C SER A 30 44.41 -6.17 -0.61
N SER A 31 44.30 -4.87 -0.37
CA SER A 31 44.90 -3.82 -1.20
C SER A 31 46.43 -3.89 -1.10
N SER A 32 47.09 -4.58 -2.02
CA SER A 32 48.51 -4.38 -2.30
C SER A 32 48.64 -3.68 -3.64
N HIS A 33 48.76 -2.35 -3.61
CA HIS A 33 49.29 -1.58 -4.73
C HIS A 33 50.73 -2.06 -5.03
N PRO A 34 51.08 -2.43 -6.27
CA PRO A 34 52.46 -2.37 -6.72
C PRO A 34 52.68 -0.99 -7.35
N SER A 35 53.28 -0.09 -6.58
CA SER A 35 54.01 1.06 -7.10
C SER A 35 55.10 0.59 -8.07
N ASP A 36 55.21 1.27 -9.21
CA ASP A 36 56.39 1.41 -10.09
C ASP A 36 57.24 0.15 -10.36
N LEU A 37 57.42 -0.17 -11.65
CA LEU A 37 58.75 -0.17 -12.26
C LEU A 37 58.69 -0.49 -13.76
N ILE A 38 59.39 0.36 -14.49
CA ILE A 38 59.77 0.30 -15.90
C ILE A 38 60.41 -1.06 -16.23
N SER A 39 60.00 -1.66 -17.34
CA SER A 39 60.57 -2.90 -17.88
C SER A 39 61.70 -2.58 -18.86
N ASP A 40 62.96 -2.77 -18.46
CA ASP A 40 64.08 -2.98 -19.39
C ASP A 40 64.55 -4.45 -19.34
N GLY A 41 64.38 -5.14 -20.46
CA GLY A 41 64.68 -6.56 -20.55
C GLY A 41 66.18 -6.84 -20.65
N VAL A 42 66.75 -7.57 -19.69
CA VAL A 42 67.99 -8.37 -19.85
C VAL A 42 67.93 -9.62 -18.94
N HIS A 43 68.24 -10.78 -19.52
CA HIS A 43 68.30 -12.11 -18.88
C HIS A 43 69.36 -12.25 -17.76
N SER A 44 69.09 -13.07 -16.72
CA SER A 44 69.93 -14.22 -16.31
C SER A 44 69.51 -14.97 -15.02
N LEU A 45 69.36 -16.31 -15.17
CA LEU A 45 69.66 -17.43 -14.27
C LEU A 45 68.98 -17.66 -12.88
N ARG A 46 68.27 -18.82 -12.84
CA ARG A 46 68.22 -19.92 -11.83
C ARG A 46 67.55 -19.74 -10.46
N THR A 47 66.36 -20.37 -10.31
CA THR A 47 66.03 -21.38 -9.28
C THR A 47 64.66 -22.06 -9.57
N PRO A 48 64.49 -23.40 -9.42
CA PRO A 48 63.20 -24.11 -9.58
C PRO A 48 62.65 -24.63 -8.22
N PRO A 49 61.56 -25.42 -8.17
CA PRO A 49 60.17 -25.06 -8.45
C PRO A 49 59.27 -25.33 -7.22
N TYR A 50 58.41 -24.37 -6.82
CA TYR A 50 57.25 -24.73 -6.00
C TYR A 50 56.08 -25.03 -6.92
N LEU A 51 55.67 -26.28 -6.83
CA LEU A 51 54.60 -26.97 -7.52
C LEU A 51 53.29 -26.18 -7.37
N LEU A 52 53.00 -25.34 -8.36
CA LEU A 52 51.72 -24.65 -8.49
C LEU A 52 50.76 -25.69 -9.09
N LEU A 53 49.99 -26.36 -8.23
CA LEU A 53 48.78 -27.04 -8.67
C LEU A 53 47.86 -25.96 -9.23
N ASP A 54 47.66 -25.96 -10.55
CA ASP A 54 46.47 -25.38 -11.14
C ASP A 54 45.25 -26.05 -10.47
N PRO A 55 44.38 -25.31 -9.78
CA PRO A 55 43.01 -25.76 -9.62
C PRO A 55 42.35 -25.53 -10.99
N LEU A 56 42.28 -26.62 -11.74
CA LEU A 56 41.29 -26.82 -12.78
C LEU A 56 39.89 -26.74 -12.12
N SER A 57 39.39 -25.51 -11.97
CA SER A 57 38.00 -25.20 -11.72
C SER A 57 37.71 -23.87 -12.40
N SER A 58 37.18 -23.95 -13.62
CA SER A 58 36.35 -22.89 -14.16
C SER A 58 35.14 -22.73 -13.23
N GLU A 59 35.31 -22.01 -12.14
CA GLU A 59 34.18 -21.52 -11.35
C GLU A 59 33.41 -20.58 -12.26
N GLU A 60 32.16 -20.93 -12.58
CA GLU A 60 31.21 -20.01 -13.21
C GLU A 60 31.15 -18.75 -12.35
N SER A 61 31.81 -17.69 -12.81
CA SER A 61 31.86 -16.43 -12.09
C SER A 61 30.47 -15.82 -12.15
N CYS A 62 29.76 -15.87 -11.03
CA CYS A 62 28.53 -15.12 -10.87
C CYS A 62 28.80 -13.63 -11.13
N GLU A 63 28.05 -13.05 -12.07
CA GLU A 63 28.21 -11.64 -12.45
C GLU A 63 27.57 -10.74 -11.38
N GLN A 64 28.32 -9.73 -10.96
CA GLN A 64 27.88 -8.75 -9.98
C GLN A 64 27.20 -7.59 -10.71
N THR A 65 25.90 -7.34 -10.46
CA THR A 65 25.08 -6.32 -11.15
C THR A 65 25.77 -4.95 -11.27
N TYR A 66 26.43 -4.49 -10.21
CA TYR A 66 27.19 -3.23 -10.20
C TYR A 66 28.68 -3.41 -9.88
N GLY A 67 29.21 -4.63 -9.92
CA GLY A 67 30.61 -4.93 -9.56
C GLY A 67 30.94 -4.88 -8.06
N PHE A 68 29.95 -4.61 -7.19
CA PHE A 68 30.13 -4.66 -5.73
C PHE A 68 28.96 -5.33 -4.99
N MET A 69 27.82 -5.49 -5.66
CA MET A 69 26.63 -6.11 -5.06
C MET A 69 26.84 -7.62 -4.90
N PRO A 70 26.37 -8.22 -3.80
CA PRO A 70 26.51 -9.65 -3.57
C PRO A 70 25.75 -10.43 -4.63
N CYS A 71 26.37 -11.50 -5.11
CA CYS A 71 25.83 -12.36 -6.15
C CYS A 71 26.11 -13.83 -5.77
N THR A 72 25.25 -14.74 -6.21
CA THR A 72 25.37 -16.17 -5.90
C THR A 72 24.71 -17.03 -6.98
N SER A 73 25.27 -18.21 -7.23
CA SER A 73 24.70 -19.22 -8.11
C SER A 73 23.82 -20.24 -7.37
N THR A 74 23.77 -20.17 -6.03
CA THR A 74 23.03 -21.14 -5.21
C THR A 74 21.57 -20.72 -5.03
N ALA A 75 20.65 -21.68 -5.05
CA ALA A 75 19.23 -21.40 -4.83
C ALA A 75 18.95 -20.71 -3.49
N LEU A 76 19.59 -21.15 -2.41
CA LEU A 76 19.43 -20.54 -1.08
C LEU A 76 20.02 -19.13 -1.01
N GLY A 77 21.17 -18.90 -1.65
CA GLY A 77 21.75 -17.57 -1.73
C GLY A 77 20.84 -16.60 -2.50
N ASN A 78 20.30 -17.02 -3.65
CA ASN A 78 19.42 -16.18 -4.45
C ASN A 78 18.09 -15.92 -3.74
N LEU A 79 17.56 -16.90 -3.01
CA LEU A 79 16.40 -16.70 -2.14
C LEU A 79 16.67 -15.64 -1.07
N PHE A 80 17.85 -15.69 -0.43
CA PHE A 80 18.25 -14.67 0.54
C PHE A 80 18.35 -13.28 -0.09
N LEU A 81 18.94 -13.17 -1.29
CA LEU A 81 19.03 -11.91 -2.03
C LEU A 81 17.63 -11.37 -2.42
N ILE A 82 16.73 -12.23 -2.90
CA ILE A 82 15.33 -11.85 -3.20
C ILE A 82 14.66 -11.29 -1.94
N ILE A 83 14.84 -11.91 -0.78
CA ILE A 83 14.25 -11.43 0.48
C ILE A 83 14.84 -10.07 0.88
N VAL A 84 16.16 -9.90 0.80
CA VAL A 84 16.84 -8.66 1.20
C VAL A 84 16.49 -7.52 0.25
N TYR A 85 16.63 -7.72 -1.06
CA TYR A 85 16.30 -6.70 -2.05
C TYR A 85 14.79 -6.44 -2.12
N GLY A 86 13.96 -7.47 -1.94
CA GLY A 86 12.51 -7.33 -1.79
C GLY A 86 12.14 -6.48 -0.57
N TYR A 87 12.82 -6.65 0.57
CA TYR A 87 12.63 -5.78 1.74
C TYR A 87 13.04 -4.32 1.48
N LEU A 88 14.12 -4.10 0.73
CA LEU A 88 14.53 -2.74 0.33
C LEU A 88 13.53 -2.11 -0.64
N MET A 89 12.96 -2.89 -1.56
CA MET A 89 11.86 -2.43 -2.42
C MET A 89 10.59 -2.12 -1.62
N PHE A 90 10.27 -2.92 -0.61
CA PHE A 90 9.19 -2.62 0.34
C PHE A 90 9.44 -1.30 1.09
N LEU A 91 10.69 -1.04 1.49
CA LEU A 91 11.08 0.22 2.11
C LEU A 91 10.93 1.40 1.13
N ALA A 92 11.31 1.22 -0.12
CA ALA A 92 11.11 2.22 -1.18
C ALA A 92 9.63 2.55 -1.37
N ALA A 93 8.78 1.53 -1.50
CA ALA A 93 7.32 1.68 -1.62
C ALA A 93 6.73 2.39 -0.38
N THR A 94 7.23 2.09 0.82
CA THR A 94 6.79 2.74 2.06
C THR A 94 7.17 4.23 2.10
N TYR A 95 8.39 4.58 1.68
CA TYR A 95 8.81 5.98 1.59
C TYR A 95 8.03 6.76 0.52
N LEU A 96 7.77 6.14 -0.63
CA LEU A 96 6.94 6.71 -1.69
C LEU A 96 5.51 6.94 -1.21
N SER A 97 4.88 5.94 -0.58
CA SER A 97 3.54 6.04 -0.01
C SER A 97 3.45 7.17 1.01
N ASN A 98 4.32 7.17 2.02
CA ASN A 98 4.31 8.19 3.08
C ASN A 98 4.61 9.59 2.54
N GLY A 99 5.56 9.72 1.61
CA GLY A 99 5.87 11.00 0.96
C GLY A 99 4.71 11.51 0.09
N SER A 100 3.97 10.61 -0.54
CA SER A 100 2.82 10.95 -1.36
C SER A 100 1.64 11.43 -0.49
N GLU A 101 1.39 10.79 0.65
CA GLU A 101 0.36 11.20 1.62
C GLU A 101 0.64 12.62 2.16
N LEU A 102 1.89 12.90 2.53
CA LEU A 102 2.32 14.24 2.96
C LEU A 102 2.19 15.30 1.84
N LEU A 103 2.22 14.90 0.57
CA LEU A 103 2.05 15.83 -0.55
C LEU A 103 0.56 16.11 -0.83
N LEU A 104 -0.31 15.13 -0.61
CA LEU A 104 -1.77 15.26 -0.73
C LEU A 104 -2.33 16.31 0.22
N GLU A 105 -1.78 16.32 1.43
CA GLU A 105 -2.01 17.29 2.48
C GLU A 105 -1.81 18.73 2.01
N ILE A 106 -0.62 19.03 1.50
CA ILE A 106 -0.19 20.42 1.26
C ILE A 106 -0.84 20.98 -0.01
N LEU A 107 -0.97 20.17 -1.06
CA LEU A 107 -1.46 20.63 -2.37
C LEU A 107 -2.95 20.30 -2.60
N GLY A 108 -3.60 19.70 -1.60
CA GLY A 108 -4.99 19.29 -1.64
C GLY A 108 -5.29 18.16 -2.64
N PRO A 109 -6.55 17.72 -2.72
CA PRO A 109 -6.95 16.58 -3.54
C PRO A 109 -6.89 16.86 -5.05
N GLY A 110 -6.61 18.08 -5.51
CA GLY A 110 -6.64 18.50 -6.91
C GLY A 110 -5.61 17.81 -7.82
N ILE A 111 -4.64 18.56 -8.36
CA ILE A 111 -3.66 18.02 -9.32
C ILE A 111 -2.80 16.93 -8.65
N VAL A 112 -2.36 17.15 -7.42
CA VAL A 112 -1.51 16.18 -6.71
C VAL A 112 -2.25 14.91 -6.35
N GLY A 113 -3.44 15.05 -5.76
CA GLY A 113 -4.27 13.91 -5.41
C GLY A 113 -4.62 13.04 -6.60
N GLY A 114 -5.07 13.65 -7.70
CA GLY A 114 -5.55 12.91 -8.88
C GLY A 114 -4.49 12.43 -9.88
N LEU A 115 -3.31 13.06 -9.92
CA LEU A 115 -2.25 12.71 -10.88
C LEU A 115 -1.03 12.07 -10.21
N PHE A 116 -0.50 12.69 -9.16
CA PHE A 116 0.78 12.27 -8.57
C PHE A 116 0.63 11.05 -7.67
N LEU A 117 -0.36 11.00 -6.78
CA LEU A 117 -0.52 9.84 -5.88
C LEU A 117 -0.71 8.52 -6.62
N PRO A 118 -1.60 8.42 -7.62
CA PRO A 118 -1.82 7.15 -8.30
C PRO A 118 -0.57 6.68 -9.05
N MET A 119 0.18 7.62 -9.66
CA MET A 119 1.45 7.29 -10.32
C MET A 119 2.54 6.89 -9.34
N LEU A 120 2.62 7.53 -8.18
CA LEU A 120 3.62 7.23 -7.14
C LEU A 120 3.39 5.87 -6.48
N GLY A 121 2.13 5.43 -6.31
CA GLY A 121 1.81 4.10 -5.79
C GLY A 121 2.26 2.97 -6.73
N ALA A 122 2.05 3.13 -8.03
CA ALA A 122 2.50 2.16 -9.05
C ALA A 122 3.97 2.34 -9.49
N LEU A 123 4.70 3.31 -8.92
CA LEU A 123 6.07 3.63 -9.34
C LEU A 123 7.08 2.51 -9.08
N PRO A 124 7.08 1.81 -7.91
CA PRO A 124 7.98 0.68 -7.69
C PRO A 124 7.81 -0.42 -8.73
N ASP A 125 6.56 -0.75 -9.09
CA ASP A 125 6.25 -1.75 -10.11
C ASP A 125 6.72 -1.30 -11.49
N ALA A 126 6.44 -0.04 -11.86
CA ALA A 126 6.89 0.53 -13.12
C ALA A 126 8.43 0.59 -13.22
N MET A 127 9.14 0.86 -12.12
CA MET A 127 10.61 0.88 -12.09
C MET A 127 11.20 -0.51 -12.27
N LEU A 128 10.65 -1.55 -11.62
CA LEU A 128 11.09 -2.93 -11.82
C LEU A 128 10.91 -3.36 -13.28
N ILE A 129 9.75 -3.04 -13.88
CA ILE A 129 9.49 -3.32 -15.29
C ILE A 129 10.47 -2.55 -16.19
N LEU A 130 10.67 -1.27 -15.91
CA LEU A 130 11.59 -0.41 -16.67
C LEU A 130 13.01 -0.96 -16.67
N VAL A 131 13.53 -1.30 -15.48
CA VAL A 131 14.88 -1.81 -15.32
C VAL A 131 15.03 -3.19 -15.96
N SER A 132 14.05 -4.08 -15.79
CA SER A 132 14.06 -5.41 -16.42
C SER A 132 14.14 -5.37 -17.95
N GLY A 133 13.62 -4.30 -18.57
CA GLY A 133 13.63 -4.12 -20.02
C GLY A 133 14.78 -3.29 -20.58
N LEU A 134 15.39 -2.44 -19.74
CA LEU A 134 16.52 -1.59 -20.14
C LEU A 134 17.88 -2.26 -19.90
N SER A 135 17.95 -3.23 -18.99
CA SER A 135 19.18 -3.89 -18.58
C SER A 135 19.74 -4.83 -19.67
N GLY A 136 21.06 -4.83 -19.78
CA GLY A 136 21.83 -5.74 -20.64
C GLY A 136 21.57 -5.68 -22.16
N SER A 137 21.90 -6.78 -22.82
CA SER A 137 21.69 -7.04 -24.25
C SER A 137 20.21 -7.33 -24.57
N THR A 138 19.83 -7.36 -25.86
CA THR A 138 18.46 -7.70 -26.25
C THR A 138 18.03 -9.10 -25.79
N ALA A 139 18.95 -10.06 -25.71
CA ALA A 139 18.68 -11.42 -25.25
C ALA A 139 18.43 -11.48 -23.74
N THR A 140 19.25 -10.77 -22.94
CA THR A 140 19.06 -10.70 -21.48
C THR A 140 17.78 -9.93 -21.15
N ALA A 141 17.52 -8.84 -21.87
CA ALA A 141 16.27 -8.08 -21.73
C ALA A 141 15.04 -8.95 -22.04
N GLN A 142 15.07 -9.82 -23.07
CA GLN A 142 13.93 -10.71 -23.34
C GLN A 142 13.66 -11.67 -22.16
N SER A 143 14.70 -12.23 -21.53
CA SER A 143 14.54 -13.08 -20.34
C SER A 143 14.02 -12.28 -19.15
N GLN A 144 14.64 -11.13 -18.86
CA GLN A 144 14.30 -10.30 -17.71
C GLN A 144 12.92 -9.64 -17.83
N VAL A 145 12.44 -9.34 -19.03
CA VAL A 145 11.10 -8.77 -19.24
C VAL A 145 9.98 -9.74 -18.80
N SER A 146 10.23 -11.05 -18.76
CA SER A 146 9.31 -12.02 -18.14
C SER A 146 9.11 -11.76 -16.63
N VAL A 147 10.15 -11.28 -15.93
CA VAL A 147 10.07 -10.86 -14.53
C VAL A 147 9.12 -9.68 -14.41
N GLY A 148 9.23 -8.69 -15.30
CA GLY A 148 8.34 -7.53 -15.38
C GLY A 148 6.88 -7.90 -15.66
N MET A 149 6.64 -8.82 -16.61
CA MET A 149 5.28 -9.28 -16.93
C MET A 149 4.67 -10.08 -15.77
N GLY A 150 5.46 -10.93 -15.12
CA GLY A 150 5.02 -11.68 -13.94
C GLY A 150 4.71 -10.77 -12.75
N LEU A 151 5.49 -9.72 -12.51
CA LEU A 151 5.15 -8.68 -11.54
C LEU A 151 3.81 -8.00 -11.90
N LEU A 152 3.64 -7.54 -13.14
CA LEU A 152 2.42 -6.86 -13.57
C LEU A 152 1.18 -7.74 -13.37
N ALA A 153 1.24 -9.00 -13.83
CA ALA A 153 0.16 -9.96 -13.67
C ALA A 153 -0.07 -10.31 -12.19
N GLY A 154 1.01 -10.58 -11.46
CA GLY A 154 0.99 -10.93 -10.05
C GLY A 154 0.40 -9.84 -9.17
N SER A 155 0.77 -8.58 -9.39
CA SER A 155 0.25 -7.42 -8.66
C SER A 155 -1.25 -7.29 -8.83
N THR A 156 -1.75 -7.31 -10.07
CA THR A 156 -3.19 -7.23 -10.36
C THR A 156 -3.96 -8.40 -9.78
N VAL A 157 -3.45 -9.64 -9.97
CA VAL A 157 -4.12 -10.83 -9.48
C VAL A 157 -4.12 -10.85 -7.94
N MET A 158 -3.00 -10.57 -7.28
CA MET A 158 -2.89 -10.54 -5.81
C MET A 158 -3.85 -9.51 -5.18
N LEU A 159 -3.93 -8.29 -5.75
CA LEU A 159 -4.82 -7.24 -5.28
C LEU A 159 -6.29 -7.67 -5.37
N LEU A 160 -6.71 -8.22 -6.51
CA LEU A 160 -8.10 -8.62 -6.76
C LEU A 160 -8.51 -9.95 -6.12
N THR A 161 -7.58 -10.75 -5.62
CA THR A 161 -7.86 -12.06 -5.06
C THR A 161 -7.55 -12.12 -3.57
N PHE A 162 -6.27 -12.24 -3.21
CA PHE A 162 -5.82 -12.43 -1.85
C PHE A 162 -6.14 -11.21 -0.97
N ILE A 163 -5.84 -10.00 -1.44
CA ILE A 163 -6.05 -8.78 -0.65
C ILE A 163 -7.55 -8.45 -0.59
N TRP A 164 -8.24 -8.48 -1.72
CA TRP A 164 -9.68 -8.27 -1.80
C TRP A 164 -10.47 -9.25 -0.91
N GLY A 165 -10.15 -10.54 -0.97
CA GLY A 165 -10.76 -11.58 -0.14
C GLY A 165 -10.50 -11.37 1.35
N SER A 166 -9.27 -10.95 1.71
CA SER A 166 -8.89 -10.65 3.09
C SER A 166 -9.65 -9.44 3.65
N CYS A 167 -9.88 -8.41 2.84
CA CYS A 167 -10.69 -7.25 3.22
C CYS A 167 -12.12 -7.65 3.58
N ILE A 168 -12.71 -8.63 2.89
CA ILE A 168 -14.05 -9.14 3.22
C ILE A 168 -14.06 -9.91 4.54
N VAL A 169 -13.11 -10.83 4.72
CA VAL A 169 -13.04 -11.68 5.93
C VAL A 169 -12.88 -10.82 7.18
N VAL A 170 -11.98 -9.83 7.12
CA VAL A 170 -11.66 -8.96 8.24
C VAL A 170 -12.73 -7.89 8.44
N GLY A 171 -13.28 -7.33 7.34
CA GLY A 171 -14.32 -6.30 7.37
C GLY A 171 -15.74 -6.80 7.60
N LYS A 172 -15.96 -8.12 7.72
CA LYS A 172 -17.30 -8.70 7.81
C LYS A 172 -18.12 -8.14 8.97
N CYS A 173 -19.36 -7.79 8.64
CA CYS A 173 -20.42 -7.36 9.54
C CYS A 173 -21.68 -8.20 9.32
N ASP A 174 -22.61 -8.18 10.26
CA ASP A 174 -23.92 -8.80 10.11
C ASP A 174 -24.69 -8.07 8.99
N LEU A 175 -25.22 -8.84 8.04
CA LEU A 175 -26.09 -8.28 7.00
C LEU A 175 -27.51 -8.17 7.54
N ARG A 176 -28.16 -7.03 7.30
CA ARG A 176 -29.55 -6.80 7.66
C ARG A 176 -30.47 -7.70 6.82
N ASP A 177 -31.44 -8.34 7.46
CA ASP A 177 -32.30 -9.32 6.79
C ASP A 177 -33.27 -8.70 5.76
N THR A 178 -33.52 -7.39 5.80
CA THR A 178 -34.41 -6.69 4.86
C THR A 178 -33.72 -6.33 3.54
N ASP A 179 -32.57 -5.64 3.63
CA ASP A 179 -31.93 -5.00 2.47
C ASP A 179 -30.54 -5.59 2.16
N HIS A 180 -30.13 -6.62 2.92
CA HIS A 180 -28.81 -7.24 2.85
C HIS A 180 -27.63 -6.27 3.04
N VAL A 181 -27.85 -5.08 3.61
CA VAL A 181 -26.78 -4.10 3.88
C VAL A 181 -26.05 -4.44 5.19
N ALA A 182 -24.73 -4.30 5.19
CA ALA A 182 -23.88 -4.49 6.35
C ALA A 182 -24.18 -3.48 7.47
N ILE A 183 -24.39 -3.99 8.69
CA ILE A 183 -24.60 -3.16 9.89
C ILE A 183 -23.24 -2.80 10.50
N ASN A 184 -22.88 -1.52 10.44
CA ASN A 184 -21.59 -1.00 10.90
C ASN A 184 -21.20 -1.53 12.29
N GLY A 185 -20.03 -2.15 12.38
CA GLY A 185 -19.42 -2.57 13.65
C GLY A 185 -20.09 -3.75 14.36
N LYS A 186 -21.17 -4.33 13.80
CA LYS A 186 -21.89 -5.46 14.41
C LYS A 186 -21.48 -6.77 13.74
N ASN A 187 -20.99 -7.73 14.51
CA ASN A 187 -20.54 -9.04 14.02
C ASN A 187 -20.91 -10.12 15.04
N THR A 188 -22.20 -10.41 15.13
CA THR A 188 -22.77 -11.39 16.06
C THR A 188 -22.97 -12.76 15.41
N ARG A 189 -23.07 -12.82 14.08
CA ARG A 189 -23.37 -14.04 13.32
C ARG A 189 -22.13 -14.92 13.03
N GLY A 190 -21.01 -14.69 13.72
CA GLY A 190 -19.80 -15.52 13.61
C GLY A 190 -19.36 -15.71 12.16
N PHE A 191 -19.14 -16.96 11.72
CA PHE A 191 -18.83 -17.33 10.33
C PHE A 191 -20.09 -17.70 9.56
N SER A 192 -21.00 -16.75 9.35
CA SER A 192 -22.15 -16.95 8.45
C SER A 192 -21.77 -16.58 7.02
N LEU A 193 -21.75 -17.57 6.12
CA LEU A 193 -21.35 -17.39 4.71
C LEU A 193 -22.23 -16.40 3.94
N THR A 194 -23.52 -16.33 4.28
CA THR A 194 -24.52 -15.48 3.62
C THR A 194 -25.11 -14.42 4.55
N GLY A 195 -25.06 -14.63 5.87
CA GLY A 195 -25.59 -13.69 6.86
C GLY A 195 -24.56 -12.66 7.36
N SER A 196 -23.29 -12.77 6.94
CA SER A 196 -22.26 -11.78 7.19
C SER A 196 -21.53 -11.37 5.90
N GLY A 197 -21.08 -10.13 5.82
CA GLY A 197 -20.45 -9.58 4.63
C GLY A 197 -20.04 -8.11 4.79
N VAL A 198 -19.66 -7.50 3.67
CA VAL A 198 -19.25 -6.11 3.58
C VAL A 198 -20.12 -5.40 2.55
N SER A 199 -20.58 -4.19 2.85
CA SER A 199 -21.28 -3.34 1.89
C SER A 199 -20.45 -2.10 1.57
N THR A 200 -20.52 -1.68 0.32
CA THR A 200 -19.87 -0.49 -0.25
C THR A 200 -20.92 0.43 -0.86
N ASP A 201 -20.49 1.62 -1.27
CA ASP A 201 -21.35 2.56 -1.97
C ASP A 201 -21.34 2.37 -3.48
N ILE A 202 -22.22 3.13 -4.15
CA ILE A 202 -22.36 3.08 -5.61
C ILE A 202 -21.12 3.61 -6.35
N TRP A 203 -20.32 4.46 -5.72
CA TRP A 203 -19.13 5.05 -6.32
C TRP A 203 -18.00 4.02 -6.42
N THR A 204 -17.90 3.14 -5.44
CA THR A 204 -17.04 1.95 -5.52
C THR A 204 -17.40 1.06 -6.71
N CYS A 205 -18.68 0.96 -7.09
CA CYS A 205 -19.08 0.23 -8.29
C CYS A 205 -18.60 0.92 -9.58
N TYR A 206 -18.59 2.26 -9.63
CA TYR A 206 -18.02 3.00 -10.77
C TYR A 206 -16.50 2.80 -10.87
N ALA A 207 -15.78 2.76 -9.74
CA ALA A 207 -14.34 2.44 -9.74
C ALA A 207 -14.06 1.05 -10.33
N ALA A 208 -14.87 0.04 -9.99
CA ALA A 208 -14.76 -1.30 -10.57
C ALA A 208 -14.99 -1.30 -12.09
N ARG A 209 -15.92 -0.48 -12.60
CA ARG A 209 -16.16 -0.35 -14.05
C ARG A 209 -14.97 0.28 -14.77
N ILE A 210 -14.36 1.32 -14.18
CA ILE A 210 -13.15 1.95 -14.73
C ILE A 210 -12.00 0.94 -14.79
N MET A 211 -11.83 0.14 -13.73
CA MET A 211 -10.86 -0.96 -13.70
C MET A 211 -11.10 -1.98 -14.82
N VAL A 212 -12.34 -2.38 -15.10
CA VAL A 212 -12.64 -3.28 -16.23
C VAL A 212 -12.23 -2.66 -17.58
N ILE A 213 -12.46 -1.36 -17.75
CA ILE A 213 -12.08 -0.62 -18.97
C ILE A 213 -10.55 -0.59 -19.15
N SER A 214 -9.78 -0.58 -18.06
CA SER A 214 -8.30 -0.58 -18.10
C SER A 214 -7.69 -1.82 -18.75
N VAL A 215 -8.48 -2.89 -18.95
CA VAL A 215 -8.04 -4.12 -19.60
C VAL A 215 -8.01 -3.98 -21.14
N LEU A 216 -8.64 -2.96 -21.71
CA LEU A 216 -8.74 -2.80 -23.18
C LEU A 216 -7.38 -2.84 -23.91
N PRO A 217 -6.32 -2.17 -23.44
CA PRO A 217 -5.02 -2.21 -24.12
C PRO A 217 -4.44 -3.62 -24.19
N PHE A 218 -4.62 -4.46 -23.15
CA PHE A 218 -4.20 -5.86 -23.16
C PHE A 218 -4.87 -6.66 -24.29
N ILE A 219 -6.17 -6.46 -24.50
CA ILE A 219 -6.91 -7.12 -25.58
C ILE A 219 -6.32 -6.74 -26.94
N ILE A 220 -5.99 -5.46 -27.12
CA ILE A 220 -5.46 -4.94 -28.39
C ILE A 220 -4.09 -5.56 -28.71
N VAL A 221 -3.20 -5.68 -27.72
CA VAL A 221 -1.89 -6.31 -27.93
C VAL A 221 -2.03 -7.79 -28.29
N GLN A 222 -3.07 -8.46 -27.77
CA GLN A 222 -3.32 -9.89 -28.00
C GLN A 222 -3.90 -10.19 -29.39
N LEU A 223 -4.54 -9.22 -30.06
CA LEU A 223 -5.23 -9.42 -31.35
C LEU A 223 -4.36 -10.06 -32.46
N PRO A 224 -3.09 -9.66 -32.69
CA PRO A 224 -2.26 -10.26 -33.73
C PRO A 224 -1.94 -11.74 -33.48
N GLN A 225 -1.80 -12.15 -32.22
CA GLN A 225 -1.59 -13.55 -31.84
C GLN A 225 -2.86 -14.37 -32.09
N ILE A 226 -4.03 -13.82 -31.74
CA ILE A 226 -5.32 -14.47 -32.03
C ILE A 226 -5.55 -14.64 -33.54
N LEU A 227 -5.11 -13.67 -34.35
CA LEU A 227 -5.27 -13.67 -35.80
C LEU A 227 -4.11 -14.33 -36.58
N ASN A 228 -3.13 -14.93 -35.89
CA ASN A 228 -1.92 -15.52 -36.48
C ASN A 228 -1.17 -14.59 -37.46
N SER A 229 -1.23 -13.28 -37.25
CA SER A 229 -0.62 -12.28 -38.13
C SER A 229 0.76 -11.87 -37.62
N THR A 230 1.81 -12.25 -38.32
CA THR A 230 3.21 -11.93 -37.95
C THR A 230 3.60 -10.51 -38.36
N SER A 231 3.08 -10.00 -39.48
CA SER A 231 3.41 -8.68 -40.02
C SER A 231 2.83 -7.51 -39.20
N GLY A 232 1.77 -7.77 -38.43
CA GLY A 232 1.05 -6.75 -37.66
C GLY A 232 1.52 -6.57 -36.21
N ARG A 233 2.44 -7.40 -35.69
CA ARG A 233 2.79 -7.41 -34.25
C ARG A 233 3.35 -6.08 -33.76
N HIS A 234 4.33 -5.53 -34.47
CA HIS A 234 4.94 -4.25 -34.10
C HIS A 234 3.96 -3.07 -34.18
N LEU A 235 3.06 -3.10 -35.18
CA LEU A 235 2.00 -2.11 -35.32
C LEU A 235 0.96 -2.22 -34.19
N ALA A 236 0.60 -3.43 -33.79
CA ALA A 236 -0.35 -3.65 -32.70
C ALA A 236 0.20 -3.23 -31.34
N VAL A 237 1.48 -3.51 -31.05
CA VAL A 237 2.16 -3.00 -29.85
C VAL A 237 2.14 -1.47 -29.83
N LEU A 238 2.39 -0.82 -30.97
CA LEU A 238 2.31 0.64 -31.07
C LEU A 238 0.89 1.18 -30.84
N ILE A 239 -0.11 0.56 -31.47
CA ILE A 239 -1.52 0.95 -31.30
C ILE A 239 -1.94 0.79 -29.83
N ALA A 240 -1.59 -0.34 -29.21
CA ALA A 240 -1.85 -0.57 -27.80
C ALA A 240 -1.12 0.41 -26.89
N LEU A 241 0.13 0.78 -27.20
CA LEU A 241 0.88 1.78 -26.45
C LEU A 241 0.18 3.15 -26.50
N ILE A 242 -0.24 3.58 -27.69
CA ILE A 242 -0.98 4.85 -27.87
C ILE A 242 -2.29 4.81 -27.08
N ILE A 243 -3.05 3.72 -27.18
CA ILE A 243 -4.32 3.57 -26.47
C ILE A 243 -4.09 3.52 -24.96
N SER A 244 -3.12 2.77 -24.47
CA SER A 244 -2.75 2.69 -23.06
C SER A 244 -2.34 4.06 -22.50
N LEU A 245 -1.50 4.82 -23.22
CA LEU A 245 -1.08 6.15 -22.81
C LEU A 245 -2.24 7.15 -22.82
N SER A 246 -3.10 7.10 -23.85
CA SER A 246 -4.30 7.95 -23.90
C SER A 246 -5.29 7.64 -22.78
N MET A 247 -5.48 6.36 -22.43
CA MET A 247 -6.28 5.93 -21.30
C MET A 247 -5.67 6.36 -19.97
N LEU A 248 -4.35 6.25 -19.81
CA LEU A 248 -3.63 6.74 -18.63
C LEU A 248 -3.84 8.25 -18.44
N ILE A 249 -3.61 9.04 -19.50
CA ILE A 249 -3.82 10.50 -19.47
C ILE A 249 -5.30 10.80 -19.16
N SER A 250 -6.23 10.11 -19.81
CA SER A 250 -7.67 10.31 -19.58
C SER A 250 -8.08 9.97 -18.15
N TYR A 251 -7.54 8.89 -17.56
CA TYR A 251 -7.79 8.50 -16.19
C TYR A 251 -7.21 9.50 -15.19
N CYS A 252 -5.96 9.95 -15.42
CA CYS A 252 -5.35 11.00 -14.60
C CYS A 252 -6.15 12.31 -14.67
N LEU A 253 -6.58 12.74 -15.88
CA LEU A 253 -7.43 13.93 -16.03
C LEU A 253 -8.76 13.75 -15.30
N TYR A 254 -9.41 12.59 -15.44
CA TYR A 254 -10.64 12.26 -14.72
C TYR A 254 -10.45 12.40 -13.21
N GLN A 255 -9.35 11.85 -12.65
CA GLN A 255 -9.06 11.95 -11.24
C GLN A 255 -8.73 13.39 -10.79
N VAL A 256 -8.05 14.19 -11.63
CA VAL A 256 -7.76 15.60 -11.30
C VAL A 256 -9.04 16.44 -11.25
N PHE A 257 -9.97 16.24 -12.19
CA PHE A 257 -11.25 16.96 -12.19
C PHE A 257 -12.24 16.45 -11.15
N GLN A 258 -12.18 15.15 -10.83
CA GLN A 258 -13.03 14.50 -9.85
C GLN A 258 -12.20 13.66 -8.87
N PRO A 259 -11.47 14.28 -7.92
CA PRO A 259 -10.64 13.56 -6.97
C PRO A 259 -11.48 13.03 -5.81
N TRP A 260 -12.56 12.30 -6.14
CA TRP A 260 -13.55 11.85 -5.17
C TRP A 260 -12.98 10.83 -4.19
N ILE A 261 -12.05 9.98 -4.64
CA ILE A 261 -11.41 8.98 -3.78
C ILE A 261 -10.47 9.66 -2.77
N GLN A 262 -9.69 10.64 -3.23
CA GLN A 262 -8.79 11.42 -2.39
C GLN A 262 -9.55 12.29 -1.39
N ARG A 263 -10.61 12.98 -1.82
CA ARG A 263 -11.47 13.79 -0.95
C ARG A 263 -12.05 12.96 0.19
N ARG A 264 -12.57 11.76 -0.10
CA ARG A 264 -13.14 10.88 0.93
C ARG A 264 -12.12 10.40 1.94
N ARG A 265 -10.89 10.11 1.48
CA ARG A 265 -9.79 9.70 2.35
C ARG A 265 -9.41 10.84 3.29
N LEU A 266 -9.29 12.06 2.77
CA LEU A 266 -9.01 13.26 3.54
C LEU A 266 -10.13 13.58 4.54
N GLU A 267 -11.40 13.61 4.10
CA GLU A 267 -12.55 13.85 4.99
C GLU A 267 -12.65 12.82 6.12
N PHE A 268 -12.30 11.57 5.85
CA PHE A 268 -12.31 10.51 6.84
C PHE A 268 -11.20 10.73 7.89
N ALA A 269 -10.01 11.11 7.46
CA ALA A 269 -8.91 11.43 8.35
C ALA A 269 -9.20 12.67 9.23
N LYS A 270 -9.71 13.76 8.63
CA LYS A 270 -10.14 14.97 9.34
C LYS A 270 -11.18 14.63 10.42
N HIS A 271 -12.19 13.85 10.07
CA HIS A 271 -13.22 13.43 11.02
C HIS A 271 -12.65 12.60 12.18
N LYS A 272 -11.75 11.65 11.90
CA LYS A 272 -11.08 10.86 12.94
C LYS A 272 -10.32 11.76 13.91
N HIS A 273 -9.65 12.79 13.38
CA HIS A 273 -8.87 13.72 14.18
C HIS A 273 -9.74 14.53 15.14
N VAL A 274 -10.88 15.05 14.68
CA VAL A 274 -11.88 15.71 15.52
C VAL A 274 -12.33 14.81 16.66
N ILE A 275 -12.71 13.55 16.37
CA ILE A 275 -13.11 12.56 17.38
C ILE A 275 -12.01 12.40 18.44
N SER A 276 -10.77 12.22 17.99
CA SER A 276 -9.64 12.00 18.88
C SER A 276 -9.36 13.19 19.79
N GLY A 277 -9.43 14.42 19.26
CA GLY A 277 -9.19 15.65 20.03
C GLY A 277 -10.28 15.91 21.07
N ILE A 278 -11.56 15.71 20.72
CA ILE A 278 -12.67 15.83 21.68
C ILE A 278 -12.52 14.79 22.80
N LEU A 279 -12.25 13.53 22.48
CA LEU A 279 -12.02 12.48 23.48
C LEU A 279 -10.86 12.80 24.42
N LYS A 280 -9.74 13.31 23.89
CA LYS A 280 -8.59 13.73 24.69
C LYS A 280 -8.95 14.89 25.63
N HIS A 281 -9.64 15.90 25.11
CA HIS A 281 -10.03 17.06 25.90
C HIS A 281 -11.00 16.72 27.03
N LEU A 282 -12.05 15.95 26.74
CA LEU A 282 -13.01 15.50 27.75
C LEU A 282 -12.35 14.63 28.84
N ARG A 283 -11.34 13.84 28.47
CA ARG A 283 -10.51 13.08 29.42
C ARG A 283 -9.69 13.99 30.34
N GLU A 284 -9.03 15.00 29.78
CA GLU A 284 -8.22 15.95 30.56
C GLU A 284 -9.09 16.73 31.56
N ARG A 285 -10.28 17.15 31.12
CA ARG A 285 -11.25 17.86 31.97
C ARG A 285 -11.86 16.98 33.07
N SER A 286 -11.86 15.66 32.90
CA SER A 286 -12.41 14.69 33.87
C SER A 286 -11.37 14.09 34.83
N LEU A 287 -10.12 14.59 34.82
CA LEU A 287 -9.03 14.18 35.74
C LEU A 287 -8.85 12.65 35.85
N GLY A 288 -9.06 11.93 34.74
CA GLY A 288 -8.85 10.49 34.65
C GLY A 288 -10.02 9.60 35.09
N ARG A 289 -11.15 10.17 35.56
CA ARG A 289 -12.39 9.41 35.88
C ARG A 289 -13.38 9.30 34.71
N PHE A 290 -12.92 9.59 33.49
CA PHE A 290 -13.72 9.58 32.25
C PHE A 290 -14.46 8.24 32.01
N LEU A 291 -13.86 7.14 32.45
CA LEU A 291 -14.38 5.78 32.28
C LEU A 291 -14.46 5.07 33.62
N THR A 292 -15.42 4.14 33.71
CA THR A 292 -15.55 3.16 34.78
C THR A 292 -14.51 2.04 34.64
N GLU A 293 -14.32 1.22 35.68
CA GLU A 293 -13.40 0.07 35.66
C GLU A 293 -13.73 -0.94 34.55
N ASP A 294 -15.01 -1.02 34.15
CA ASP A 294 -15.51 -1.86 33.05
C ASP A 294 -15.25 -1.26 31.65
N GLY A 295 -14.62 -0.10 31.56
CA GLY A 295 -14.28 0.56 30.30
C GLY A 295 -15.46 1.22 29.57
N ARG A 296 -16.55 1.51 30.29
CA ARG A 296 -17.71 2.30 29.83
C ARG A 296 -17.65 3.74 30.34
N PRO A 297 -18.26 4.73 29.65
CA PRO A 297 -18.32 6.11 30.12
C PRO A 297 -18.90 6.20 31.53
N ASN A 298 -18.23 6.96 32.40
CA ASN A 298 -18.72 7.20 33.75
C ASN A 298 -19.87 8.21 33.69
N ARG A 299 -21.11 7.75 33.93
CA ARG A 299 -22.32 8.58 33.79
C ARG A 299 -22.26 9.86 34.62
N ASP A 300 -21.85 9.78 35.89
CA ASP A 300 -21.78 10.94 36.79
C ASP A 300 -20.77 12.00 36.29
N VAL A 301 -19.75 11.56 35.57
CA VAL A 301 -18.74 12.45 34.98
C VAL A 301 -19.22 12.98 33.63
N MET A 302 -19.90 12.16 32.82
CA MET A 302 -20.49 12.59 31.56
C MET A 302 -21.57 13.65 31.78
N GLU A 303 -22.42 13.48 32.80
CA GLU A 303 -23.45 14.46 33.17
C GLU A 303 -22.83 15.81 33.56
N LYS A 304 -21.73 15.79 34.34
CA LYS A 304 -20.97 17.01 34.67
C LYS A 304 -20.31 17.65 33.46
N LEU A 305 -19.80 16.85 32.52
CA LEU A 305 -19.21 17.36 31.28
C LEU A 305 -20.29 17.96 30.37
N PHE A 306 -21.44 17.30 30.26
CA PHE A 306 -22.60 17.77 29.50
C PHE A 306 -23.08 19.12 30.01
N HIS A 307 -23.31 19.25 31.32
CA HIS A 307 -23.68 20.53 31.94
C HIS A 307 -22.60 21.60 31.86
N ALA A 308 -21.34 21.21 31.66
CA ALA A 308 -20.24 22.16 31.47
C ALA A 308 -20.08 22.61 30.01
N ILE A 309 -20.87 22.05 29.09
CA ILE A 309 -20.96 22.42 27.67
C ILE A 309 -22.29 23.14 27.39
N ASP A 310 -23.37 22.70 28.04
CA ASP A 310 -24.71 23.32 28.05
C ASP A 310 -24.67 24.68 28.77
N GLU A 311 -24.38 25.75 28.03
CA GLU A 311 -24.19 27.10 28.59
C GLU A 311 -25.54 27.72 28.98
N ASP A 312 -26.58 27.46 28.20
CA ASP A 312 -27.92 28.02 28.42
C ASP A 312 -28.79 27.19 29.39
N ASN A 313 -28.28 26.03 29.83
CA ASN A 313 -28.91 25.08 30.75
C ASN A 313 -30.26 24.55 30.25
N ASN A 314 -30.45 24.48 28.93
CA ASN A 314 -31.66 23.97 28.32
C ASN A 314 -31.73 22.41 28.30
N LYS A 315 -30.69 21.73 28.83
CA LYS A 315 -30.51 20.27 28.88
C LYS A 315 -30.31 19.61 27.52
N LYS A 316 -29.93 20.37 26.50
CA LYS A 316 -29.67 19.93 25.14
C LYS A 316 -28.44 20.67 24.61
N LEU A 317 -27.60 20.00 23.83
CA LEU A 317 -26.47 20.67 23.17
C LEU A 317 -26.86 21.07 21.76
N SER A 318 -26.79 22.38 21.50
CA SER A 318 -26.98 22.98 20.19
C SER A 318 -25.69 22.95 19.36
N ALA A 319 -25.83 23.13 18.04
CA ALA A 319 -24.69 23.29 17.14
C ALA A 319 -23.74 24.43 17.58
N SER A 320 -24.29 25.52 18.14
CA SER A 320 -23.52 26.64 18.69
C SER A 320 -22.67 26.26 19.89
N GLU A 321 -23.19 25.46 20.82
CA GLU A 321 -22.46 25.02 22.02
C GLU A 321 -21.39 23.98 21.67
N LEU A 322 -21.68 23.10 20.70
CA LEU A 322 -20.66 22.21 20.14
C LEU A 322 -19.57 23.00 19.42
N LYS A 323 -19.93 24.06 18.69
CA LYS A 323 -18.96 24.97 18.06
C LYS A 323 -18.08 25.62 19.13
N ALA A 324 -18.66 26.10 20.23
CA ALA A 324 -17.92 26.67 21.36
C ALA A 324 -16.98 25.65 22.02
N LEU A 325 -17.42 24.39 22.21
CA LEU A 325 -16.56 23.31 22.70
C LEU A 325 -15.38 23.06 21.76
N ILE A 326 -15.65 22.93 20.46
CA ILE A 326 -14.62 22.69 19.43
C ILE A 326 -13.63 23.86 19.36
N LEU A 327 -14.10 25.09 19.53
CA LEU A 327 -13.26 26.29 19.64
C LEU A 327 -12.40 26.30 20.91
N GLY A 328 -12.94 25.83 22.03
CA GLY A 328 -12.24 25.76 23.32
C GLY A 328 -11.19 24.65 23.38
N ILE A 329 -11.29 23.64 22.51
CA ILE A 329 -10.25 22.62 22.34
C ILE A 329 -9.11 23.24 21.52
N ARG A 330 -7.93 23.37 22.14
CA ARG A 330 -6.71 23.68 21.39
C ARG A 330 -6.33 22.48 20.54
N PHE A 331 -6.95 22.38 19.38
CA PHE A 331 -6.42 21.57 18.31
C PHE A 331 -5.13 22.25 17.85
N GLU A 332 -4.00 21.86 18.43
CA GLU A 332 -2.69 22.17 17.88
C GLU A 332 -2.70 21.69 16.42
N GLU A 333 -2.59 22.62 15.46
CA GLU A 333 -2.31 22.37 14.03
C GLU A 333 -3.50 22.08 13.08
N ILE A 334 -4.71 22.60 13.32
CA ILE A 334 -5.80 22.36 12.36
C ILE A 334 -6.57 23.63 11.97
N ASP A 335 -6.47 24.01 10.69
CA ASP A 335 -7.56 24.74 10.02
C ASP A 335 -8.48 23.68 9.39
N PHE A 336 -9.58 23.42 10.09
CA PHE A 336 -10.68 22.60 9.57
C PHE A 336 -11.92 23.45 9.65
N ASP A 337 -12.81 23.28 8.66
CA ASP A 337 -14.11 23.90 8.70
C ASP A 337 -14.82 23.48 9.99
N ARG A 338 -14.91 24.44 10.91
CA ARG A 338 -15.47 24.23 12.25
C ARG A 338 -16.95 23.87 12.14
N ASP A 339 -17.62 24.38 11.12
CA ASP A 339 -19.02 24.08 10.86
C ASP A 339 -19.16 22.65 10.33
N ASP A 340 -18.28 22.19 9.42
CA ASP A 340 -18.23 20.79 8.97
C ASP A 340 -17.93 19.82 10.15
N ALA A 341 -17.08 20.19 11.09
CA ALA A 341 -16.84 19.38 12.28
C ALA A 341 -18.05 19.32 13.20
N VAL A 342 -18.71 20.44 13.45
CA VAL A 342 -19.96 20.47 14.24
C VAL A 342 -21.02 19.59 13.58
N ASP A 343 -21.21 19.71 12.26
CA ASP A 343 -22.16 18.90 11.51
C ASP A 343 -21.86 17.40 11.62
N LYS A 344 -20.58 17.03 11.58
CA LYS A 344 -20.13 15.64 11.76
C LYS A 344 -20.37 15.12 13.18
N VAL A 345 -20.12 15.94 14.21
CA VAL A 345 -20.42 15.57 15.60
C VAL A 345 -21.92 15.42 15.80
N MET A 346 -22.70 16.39 15.30
CA MET A 346 -24.17 16.35 15.37
C MET A 346 -24.70 15.08 14.71
N LYS A 347 -24.24 14.76 13.49
CA LYS A 347 -24.64 13.54 12.78
C LYS A 347 -24.27 12.24 13.51
N ASP A 348 -23.20 12.26 14.30
CA ASP A 348 -22.77 11.08 15.04
C ASP A 348 -23.55 10.85 16.34
N PHE A 349 -24.04 11.93 16.97
CA PHE A 349 -24.61 11.95 18.32
C PHE A 349 -26.13 12.10 18.30
N ASP A 350 -26.68 12.97 17.45
CA ASP A 350 -28.13 13.18 17.29
C ASP A 350 -28.76 11.98 16.56
N THR A 351 -29.26 11.04 17.35
CA THR A 351 -29.99 9.85 16.88
C THR A 351 -31.47 10.12 16.71
N SER A 352 -32.01 11.13 17.41
CA SER A 352 -33.40 11.54 17.37
C SER A 352 -33.74 12.40 16.14
N LEU A 353 -32.71 12.96 15.48
CA LEU A 353 -32.78 13.87 14.33
C LEU A 353 -33.52 15.17 14.66
N ASP A 354 -33.43 15.64 15.91
CA ASP A 354 -34.07 16.88 16.36
C ASP A 354 -33.14 18.10 16.32
N ASN A 355 -31.94 17.94 15.72
CA ASN A 355 -30.86 18.94 15.63
C ASN A 355 -30.34 19.42 16.98
N SER A 356 -30.52 18.62 18.03
CA SER A 356 -29.96 18.84 19.35
C SER A 356 -29.48 17.52 19.94
N ILE A 357 -28.54 17.57 20.90
CA ILE A 357 -28.02 16.36 21.54
C ILE A 357 -28.48 16.36 22.99
N ASP A 358 -29.28 15.36 23.38
CA ASP A 358 -29.61 15.16 24.80
C ASP A 358 -28.51 14.40 25.57
N LEU A 359 -28.67 14.28 26.89
CA LEU A 359 -27.67 13.63 27.74
C LEU A 359 -27.44 12.15 27.38
N ASP A 360 -28.50 11.42 27.03
CA ASP A 360 -28.39 9.99 26.69
C ASP A 360 -27.73 9.80 25.33
N GLU A 361 -28.05 10.67 24.36
CA GLU A 361 -27.39 10.77 23.06
C GLU A 361 -25.91 11.11 23.19
N PHE A 362 -25.57 12.07 24.04
CA PHE A 362 -24.19 12.43 24.34
C PHE A 362 -23.39 11.24 24.92
N ILE A 363 -23.96 10.55 25.92
CA ILE A 363 -23.31 9.36 26.53
C ILE A 363 -23.17 8.24 25.49
N SER A 364 -24.19 8.01 24.68
CA SER A 364 -24.19 6.99 23.62
C SER A 364 -23.14 7.30 22.55
N GLY A 365 -23.06 8.54 22.09
CA GLY A 365 -22.09 9.05 21.12
C GLY A 365 -20.65 8.90 21.61
N ILE A 366 -20.38 9.32 22.84
CA ILE A 366 -19.05 9.14 23.47
C ILE A 366 -18.71 7.66 23.62
N SER A 367 -19.67 6.82 24.03
CA SER A 367 -19.46 5.37 24.11
C SER A 367 -19.10 4.77 22.74
N LYS A 368 -19.78 5.20 21.67
CA LYS A 368 -19.53 4.77 20.29
C LYS A 368 -18.13 5.17 19.82
N TRP A 369 -17.71 6.41 20.07
CA TRP A 369 -16.37 6.88 19.71
C TRP A 369 -15.25 6.17 20.49
N ILE A 370 -15.46 5.84 21.77
CA ILE A 370 -14.51 5.05 22.57
C ILE A 370 -14.36 3.64 22.01
N GLU A 371 -15.45 3.00 21.58
CA GLU A 371 -15.40 1.70 20.90
C GLU A 371 -14.68 1.78 19.55
N GLU A 372 -14.88 2.85 18.78
CA GLU A 372 -14.15 3.10 17.54
C GLU A 372 -12.64 3.29 17.79
N ALA A 373 -12.27 3.99 18.86
CA ALA A 373 -10.90 4.15 19.30
C ALA A 373 -10.25 2.82 19.73
N LYS A 374 -11.01 1.94 20.43
CA LYS A 374 -10.59 0.58 20.78
C LYS A 374 -10.31 -0.26 19.53
N ARG A 375 -11.16 -0.18 18.51
CA ARG A 375 -10.99 -0.93 17.24
C ARG A 375 -9.80 -0.45 16.43
N SER A 376 -9.56 0.85 16.41
CA SER A 376 -8.47 1.47 15.65
C SER A 376 -7.07 1.21 16.24
N GLY A 377 -6.96 0.83 17.52
CA GLY A 377 -5.69 0.64 18.24
C GLY A 377 -5.37 -0.80 18.67
N ALA A 378 -6.02 -1.81 18.07
CA ALA A 378 -6.01 -3.17 18.61
C ALA A 378 -4.72 -3.98 18.33
N VAL A 379 -3.68 -3.84 19.17
CA VAL A 379 -2.92 -4.96 19.81
C VAL A 379 -2.18 -4.42 21.05
N VAL A 380 -2.79 -4.45 22.24
CA VAL A 380 -2.05 -4.69 23.51
C VAL A 380 -2.99 -5.37 24.51
N ALA A 381 -2.73 -6.64 24.78
CA ALA A 381 -3.30 -7.38 25.89
C ALA A 381 -2.45 -7.14 27.15
N ASP A 382 -2.92 -6.31 28.09
CA ASP A 382 -2.62 -6.47 29.53
C ASP A 382 -3.52 -5.60 30.44
N SER A 383 -3.86 -6.07 31.64
CA SER A 383 -4.87 -5.52 32.55
C SER A 383 -4.39 -4.42 33.52
N GLY A 384 -5.20 -3.36 33.68
CA GLY A 384 -5.13 -2.41 34.81
C GLY A 384 -4.91 -0.93 34.45
N SER A 385 -4.09 -0.62 33.44
CA SER A 385 -3.70 0.76 33.04
C SER A 385 -4.13 1.11 31.58
N ARG A 386 -5.10 0.36 31.05
CA ARG A 386 -5.36 0.19 29.60
C ARG A 386 -5.84 1.44 28.86
N THR A 387 -6.71 2.25 29.45
CA THR A 387 -7.47 3.22 28.64
C THR A 387 -6.82 4.60 28.50
N ILE A 388 -5.97 4.98 29.47
CA ILE A 388 -5.13 6.17 29.38
C ILE A 388 -4.24 6.05 28.15
N LYS A 389 -3.52 4.91 28.03
CA LYS A 389 -2.70 4.61 26.86
C LYS A 389 -3.53 4.46 25.58
N LEU A 390 -4.77 3.97 25.65
CA LEU A 390 -5.60 3.78 24.46
C LEU A 390 -6.06 5.09 23.83
N ILE A 391 -6.66 6.00 24.60
CA ILE A 391 -7.11 7.30 24.06
C ILE A 391 -5.90 8.13 23.65
N ASP A 392 -4.80 8.04 24.41
CA ASP A 392 -3.56 8.72 24.06
C ASP A 392 -2.92 8.13 22.81
N HIS A 393 -2.88 6.81 22.67
CA HIS A 393 -2.40 6.13 21.46
C HIS A 393 -3.31 6.38 20.27
N PHE A 394 -4.63 6.37 20.45
CA PHE A 394 -5.60 6.71 19.40
C PHE A 394 -5.45 8.17 18.98
N HIS A 395 -5.24 9.09 19.93
CA HIS A 395 -4.94 10.48 19.65
C HIS A 395 -3.60 10.65 18.95
N VAL A 396 -2.53 10.00 19.41
CA VAL A 396 -1.20 10.04 18.77
C VAL A 396 -1.22 9.38 17.39
N GLN A 397 -1.89 8.25 17.22
CA GLN A 397 -2.03 7.54 15.95
C GLN A 397 -2.89 8.34 14.98
N THR A 398 -3.99 8.93 15.44
CA THR A 398 -4.84 9.77 14.60
C THR A 398 -4.17 11.10 14.28
N ARG A 399 -3.45 11.70 15.23
CA ARG A 399 -2.58 12.85 14.98
C ARG A 399 -1.45 12.48 14.04
N ARG A 400 -0.91 11.25 14.06
CA ARG A 400 0.07 10.78 13.05
C ARG A 400 -0.60 10.58 11.69
N GLU A 401 -1.72 9.86 11.62
CA GLU A 401 -2.50 9.68 10.39
C GLU A 401 -2.93 11.03 9.80
N HIS A 402 -3.24 12.03 10.65
CA HIS A 402 -3.61 13.38 10.24
C HIS A 402 -2.41 14.31 10.00
N ALA A 403 -1.31 14.22 10.73
CA ALA A 403 -0.05 14.95 10.45
C ALA A 403 0.72 14.34 9.27
N LEU A 404 0.24 13.21 8.75
CA LEU A 404 0.58 12.66 7.44
C LEU A 404 -0.38 13.17 6.34
N LEU A 405 -1.43 13.94 6.69
CA LEU A 405 -2.54 14.39 5.83
C LEU A 405 -2.97 15.88 6.00
N GLY A 406 -2.31 16.64 6.87
CA GLY A 406 -2.62 17.94 7.50
C GLY A 406 -2.98 19.19 6.66
N PRO A 407 -2.48 20.40 6.99
CA PRO A 407 -3.32 21.60 6.96
C PRO A 407 -3.49 22.22 5.57
N GLU A 408 -4.74 22.48 5.21
CA GLU A 408 -5.15 23.29 4.06
C GLU A 408 -4.97 24.78 4.38
N ASP A 409 -4.03 25.41 3.66
CA ASP A 409 -3.83 26.86 3.42
C ASP A 409 -3.54 27.84 4.60
N PRO A 410 -2.85 28.98 4.31
CA PRO A 410 -2.32 29.88 5.32
C PRO A 410 -3.23 31.10 5.56
N VAL A 411 -3.71 31.29 6.79
CA VAL A 411 -4.15 32.60 7.27
C VAL A 411 -3.09 33.14 8.22
N GLU A 412 -2.47 34.25 7.80
CA GLU A 412 -1.62 35.06 8.66
C GLU A 412 -2.44 35.55 9.85
N GLU A 413 -2.02 35.29 11.09
CA GLU A 413 -2.14 36.29 12.15
C GLU A 413 -1.21 36.03 13.33
N GLN A 414 -0.66 37.14 13.81
CA GLN A 414 0.35 37.29 14.84
C GLN A 414 -0.21 36.99 16.23
N SER A 415 0.51 36.19 17.02
CA SER A 415 0.73 36.51 18.44
C SER A 415 1.86 35.66 19.01
N ASP A 416 2.81 36.36 19.63
CA ASP A 416 3.89 35.82 20.43
C ASP A 416 3.33 35.04 21.64
N GLU A 417 3.67 33.77 21.77
CA GLU A 417 4.17 33.21 23.03
C GLU A 417 4.76 31.81 22.84
N VAL A 418 5.93 31.62 23.45
CA VAL A 418 6.88 30.52 23.24
C VAL A 418 6.42 29.25 23.97
N VAL A 419 6.00 28.21 23.23
CA VAL A 419 6.12 26.79 23.64
C VAL A 419 6.36 25.91 22.40
N GLU A 420 7.35 25.04 22.55
CA GLU A 420 7.88 23.98 21.66
C GLU A 420 7.07 23.56 20.41
N GLY A 421 7.67 23.80 19.24
CA GLY A 421 7.67 22.82 18.14
C GLY A 421 6.57 22.90 17.07
N VAL A 422 6.22 24.09 16.58
CA VAL A 422 5.38 24.23 15.37
C VAL A 422 6.21 23.84 14.12
N GLU A 423 5.95 22.69 13.50
CA GLU A 423 6.57 22.33 12.22
C GLU A 423 6.04 23.25 11.10
N ASN A 424 6.94 23.98 10.45
CA ASN A 424 6.64 24.91 9.36
C ASN A 424 6.11 24.14 8.12
N PRO A 425 5.06 24.59 7.41
CA PRO A 425 4.54 23.92 6.20
C PRO A 425 5.62 23.69 5.11
N ARG A 426 6.64 24.57 5.05
CA ARG A 426 7.81 24.37 4.17
C ARG A 426 8.64 23.15 4.56
N TRP A 427 8.76 22.86 5.86
CA TRP A 427 9.47 21.69 6.36
C TRP A 427 8.73 20.39 6.01
N ILE A 428 7.39 20.38 6.13
CA ILE A 428 6.55 19.23 5.73
C ILE A 428 6.69 19.00 4.21
N SER A 429 6.67 20.05 3.39
CA SER A 429 6.91 19.94 1.95
C SER A 429 8.30 19.40 1.61
N ILE A 430 9.35 19.93 2.25
CA ILE A 430 10.73 19.45 2.08
C ILE A 430 10.84 17.99 2.49
N LYS A 431 10.21 17.60 3.60
CA LYS A 431 10.18 16.22 4.10
C LYS A 431 9.46 15.29 3.13
N ALA A 432 8.30 15.69 2.60
CA ALA A 432 7.56 14.93 1.60
C ALA A 432 8.42 14.68 0.36
N VAL A 433 9.01 15.74 -0.21
CA VAL A 433 9.90 15.65 -1.38
C VAL A 433 11.12 14.78 -1.08
N LEU A 434 11.73 14.92 0.09
CA LEU A 434 12.88 14.10 0.50
C LEU A 434 12.51 12.62 0.63
N MET A 435 11.34 12.30 1.17
CA MET A 435 10.85 10.91 1.27
C MET A 435 10.58 10.33 -0.12
N LEU A 436 9.96 11.10 -1.03
CA LEU A 436 9.71 10.69 -2.41
C LEU A 436 11.03 10.45 -3.18
N LEU A 437 11.99 11.36 -3.04
CA LEU A 437 13.32 11.23 -3.65
C LEU A 437 14.06 10.02 -3.08
N LEU A 438 14.08 9.86 -1.76
CA LEU A 438 14.73 8.72 -1.11
C LEU A 438 14.12 7.39 -1.55
N GLY A 439 12.79 7.28 -1.58
CA GLY A 439 12.09 6.10 -2.06
C GLY A 439 12.41 5.79 -3.53
N THR A 440 12.44 6.81 -4.39
CA THR A 440 12.80 6.67 -5.81
C THR A 440 14.26 6.21 -5.99
N ILE A 441 15.20 6.76 -5.22
CA ILE A 441 16.62 6.38 -5.27
C ILE A 441 16.79 4.93 -4.82
N ILE A 442 16.13 4.51 -3.74
CA ILE A 442 16.17 3.12 -3.28
C ILE A 442 15.57 2.20 -4.36
N ALA A 443 14.40 2.53 -4.92
CA ALA A 443 13.80 1.72 -5.99
C ALA A 443 14.73 1.58 -7.20
N ALA A 444 15.32 2.68 -7.67
CA ALA A 444 16.24 2.65 -8.81
C ALA A 444 17.53 1.86 -8.52
N ALA A 445 18.06 1.94 -7.30
CA ALA A 445 19.30 1.25 -6.92
C ALA A 445 19.13 -0.25 -6.68
N PHE A 446 17.94 -0.71 -6.28
CA PHE A 446 17.71 -2.11 -5.91
C PHE A 446 16.78 -2.87 -6.87
N ALA A 447 16.20 -2.21 -7.87
CA ALA A 447 15.40 -2.87 -8.89
C ALA A 447 16.23 -3.87 -9.73
N ASP A 448 17.38 -3.46 -10.26
CA ASP A 448 18.23 -4.32 -11.12
C ASP A 448 18.77 -5.54 -10.34
N PRO A 449 19.37 -5.36 -9.14
CA PRO A 449 19.83 -6.51 -8.36
C PRO A 449 18.70 -7.46 -7.94
N LEU A 450 17.47 -6.96 -7.76
CA LEU A 450 16.32 -7.81 -7.46
C LEU A 450 15.89 -8.63 -8.69
N VAL A 451 15.86 -8.02 -9.88
CA VAL A 451 15.56 -8.73 -11.13
C VAL A 451 16.62 -9.81 -11.39
N ASP A 452 17.90 -9.50 -11.21
CA ASP A 452 18.99 -10.47 -11.34
C ASP A 452 18.90 -11.59 -10.32
N ALA A 453 18.54 -11.30 -9.06
CA ALA A 453 18.37 -12.33 -8.05
C ALA A 453 17.22 -13.29 -8.40
N VAL A 454 16.13 -12.78 -9.01
CA VAL A 454 15.02 -13.60 -9.51
C VAL A 454 15.46 -14.48 -10.68
N ASP A 455 16.20 -13.94 -11.64
CA ASP A 455 16.71 -14.69 -12.80
C ASP A 455 17.70 -15.79 -12.36
N ASN A 456 18.65 -15.45 -11.49
CA ASN A 456 19.59 -16.42 -10.93
C ASN A 456 18.90 -17.49 -10.05
N PHE A 457 17.84 -17.12 -9.33
CA PHE A 457 17.02 -18.10 -8.59
C PHE A 457 16.29 -19.05 -9.53
N SER A 458 15.74 -18.53 -10.63
CA SER A 458 15.11 -19.33 -11.70
C SER A 458 16.11 -20.33 -12.27
N ASN A 459 17.32 -19.88 -12.64
CA ASN A 459 18.36 -20.74 -13.17
C ASN A 459 18.79 -21.84 -12.17
N ALA A 460 18.91 -21.49 -10.88
CA ALA A 460 19.31 -22.44 -9.84
C ALA A 460 18.22 -23.46 -9.47
N THR A 461 16.94 -23.14 -9.64
CA THR A 461 15.81 -24.01 -9.25
C THR A 461 15.09 -24.65 -10.43
N SER A 462 15.39 -24.22 -11.66
CA SER A 462 14.64 -24.54 -12.87
C SER A 462 13.14 -24.16 -12.79
N ILE A 463 12.78 -23.27 -11.87
CA ILE A 463 11.44 -22.68 -11.79
C ILE A 463 11.44 -21.43 -12.68
N PRO A 464 10.48 -21.27 -13.61
CA PRO A 464 10.43 -20.12 -14.50
C PRO A 464 10.36 -18.79 -13.74
N THR A 465 11.13 -17.80 -14.20
CA THR A 465 11.19 -16.43 -13.68
C THR A 465 9.81 -15.80 -13.46
N PHE A 466 8.88 -16.02 -14.38
CA PHE A 466 7.50 -15.55 -14.30
C PHE A 466 6.80 -15.98 -12.99
N PHE A 467 6.87 -17.26 -12.59
CA PHE A 467 6.16 -17.71 -11.39
C PHE A 467 6.78 -17.16 -10.11
N ILE A 468 8.10 -17.02 -10.10
CA ILE A 468 8.82 -16.42 -8.98
C ILE A 468 8.41 -14.95 -8.86
N SER A 469 8.41 -14.21 -9.97
CA SER A 469 8.07 -12.79 -9.98
C SER A 469 6.59 -12.55 -9.66
N PHE A 470 5.67 -13.37 -10.18
CA PHE A 470 4.23 -13.31 -9.92
C PHE A 470 3.87 -13.42 -8.43
N ILE A 471 4.66 -14.17 -7.66
CA ILE A 471 4.41 -14.39 -6.24
C ILE A 471 5.26 -13.43 -5.38
N ALA A 472 6.57 -13.39 -5.60
CA ALA A 472 7.50 -12.73 -4.69
C ALA A 472 7.53 -11.21 -4.84
N LEU A 473 7.47 -10.69 -6.07
CA LEU A 473 7.65 -9.24 -6.29
C LEU A 473 6.44 -8.41 -5.85
N PRO A 474 5.17 -8.81 -6.12
CA PRO A 474 4.02 -8.11 -5.57
C PRO A 474 4.01 -8.04 -4.05
N LEU A 475 4.51 -9.08 -3.36
CA LEU A 475 4.66 -9.06 -1.90
C LEU A 475 5.70 -8.04 -1.43
N ALA A 476 6.69 -7.69 -2.25
CA ALA A 476 7.64 -6.64 -1.92
C ALA A 476 7.05 -5.26 -2.19
N THR A 477 6.43 -5.04 -3.35
CA THR A 477 6.03 -3.71 -3.80
C THR A 477 4.66 -3.27 -3.30
N ASN A 478 3.69 -4.19 -3.19
CA ASN A 478 2.31 -3.88 -2.80
C ASN A 478 2.00 -4.22 -1.33
N ALA A 479 2.96 -4.72 -0.55
CA ALA A 479 2.69 -5.11 0.84
C ALA A 479 2.28 -3.93 1.75
N SER A 480 2.85 -2.74 1.55
CA SER A 480 2.48 -1.55 2.34
C SER A 480 1.02 -1.18 2.11
N GLU A 481 0.58 -1.18 0.85
CA GLU A 481 -0.81 -0.95 0.44
C GLU A 481 -1.75 -2.07 0.90
N ALA A 482 -1.31 -3.32 0.80
CA ALA A 482 -2.09 -4.48 1.24
C ALA A 482 -2.38 -4.43 2.74
N VAL A 483 -1.35 -4.13 3.54
CA VAL A 483 -1.46 -4.05 5.00
C VAL A 483 -2.35 -2.87 5.39
N SER A 484 -2.18 -1.70 4.77
CA SER A 484 -3.03 -0.54 5.06
C SER A 484 -4.50 -0.81 4.70
N ALA A 485 -4.76 -1.42 3.54
CA ALA A 485 -6.09 -1.84 3.10
C ALA A 485 -6.76 -2.81 4.09
N ILE A 486 -6.04 -3.85 4.52
CA ILE A 486 -6.56 -4.83 5.48
C ILE A 486 -6.85 -4.19 6.84
N ILE A 487 -5.91 -3.38 7.36
CA ILE A 487 -6.11 -2.63 8.62
C ILE A 487 -7.33 -1.73 8.50
N PHE A 488 -7.50 -1.04 7.37
CA PHE A 488 -8.65 -0.16 7.16
C PHE A 488 -9.97 -0.94 7.11
N ALA A 489 -9.97 -2.13 6.48
CA ALA A 489 -11.12 -3.03 6.47
C ALA A 489 -11.53 -3.51 7.87
N THR A 490 -10.59 -3.66 8.82
CA THR A 490 -10.91 -4.07 10.22
C THR A 490 -11.91 -3.15 10.92
N ARG A 491 -12.04 -1.90 10.45
CA ARG A 491 -12.91 -0.89 11.05
C ARG A 491 -14.40 -1.19 10.85
N LYS A 492 -14.75 -2.11 9.95
CA LYS A 492 -16.12 -2.69 9.85
C LYS A 492 -17.21 -1.64 9.63
N THR A 493 -16.94 -0.61 8.83
CA THR A 493 -17.94 0.37 8.41
C THR A 493 -18.09 0.39 6.89
N VAL A 494 -19.28 0.75 6.40
CA VAL A 494 -19.52 0.94 4.97
C VAL A 494 -18.57 1.99 4.38
N ARG A 495 -18.33 3.10 5.09
CA ARG A 495 -17.42 4.16 4.63
C ARG A 495 -16.00 3.63 4.46
N THR A 496 -15.51 2.87 5.44
CA THR A 496 -14.14 2.33 5.40
C THR A 496 -14.01 1.27 4.31
N ALA A 497 -15.01 0.40 4.17
CA ALA A 497 -15.04 -0.59 3.10
C ALA A 497 -15.05 0.05 1.70
N SER A 498 -15.93 1.03 1.46
CA SER A 498 -16.00 1.73 0.16
C SER A 498 -14.65 2.32 -0.24
N LEU A 499 -13.98 2.98 0.69
CA LEU A 499 -12.64 3.54 0.50
C LEU A 499 -11.61 2.46 0.18
N THR A 500 -11.51 1.38 0.98
CA THR A 500 -10.57 0.28 0.72
C THR A 500 -10.75 -0.31 -0.67
N PHE A 501 -11.99 -0.67 -1.05
CA PHE A 501 -12.23 -1.31 -2.34
C PHE A 501 -12.01 -0.34 -3.50
N SER A 502 -12.38 0.93 -3.36
CA SER A 502 -12.08 1.95 -4.36
C SER A 502 -10.57 2.15 -4.55
N GLU A 503 -9.78 2.10 -3.47
CA GLU A 503 -8.31 2.20 -3.53
C GLU A 503 -7.72 0.98 -4.23
N LEU A 504 -8.17 -0.24 -3.91
CA LEU A 504 -7.74 -1.46 -4.59
C LEU A 504 -8.03 -1.42 -6.10
N TYR A 505 -9.24 -1.01 -6.50
CA TYR A 505 -9.59 -0.90 -7.93
C TYR A 505 -8.81 0.22 -8.62
N GLY A 506 -8.53 1.32 -7.90
CA GLY A 506 -7.68 2.39 -8.38
C GLY A 506 -6.24 1.94 -8.61
N ALA A 507 -5.65 1.20 -7.67
CA ALA A 507 -4.31 0.63 -7.77
C ALA A 507 -4.20 -0.35 -8.95
N VAL A 508 -5.17 -1.25 -9.11
CA VAL A 508 -5.22 -2.16 -10.27
C VAL A 508 -5.34 -1.39 -11.59
N THR A 509 -6.16 -0.34 -11.64
CA THR A 509 -6.28 0.52 -12.83
C THR A 509 -4.95 1.18 -13.17
N MET A 510 -4.23 1.68 -12.16
CA MET A 510 -2.91 2.29 -12.36
C MET A 510 -1.87 1.27 -12.81
N ASN A 511 -1.82 0.08 -12.20
CA ASN A 511 -0.91 -0.98 -12.62
C ASN A 511 -1.19 -1.37 -14.07
N ASN A 512 -2.45 -1.60 -14.42
CA ASN A 512 -2.86 -1.97 -15.77
C ASN A 512 -2.54 -0.90 -16.82
N LEU A 513 -2.64 0.40 -16.51
CA LEU A 513 -2.38 1.48 -17.47
C LEU A 513 -0.93 1.94 -17.47
N LEU A 514 -0.35 2.27 -16.32
CA LEU A 514 1.02 2.78 -16.20
C LEU A 514 2.05 1.69 -16.51
N CYS A 515 1.96 0.55 -15.81
CA CYS A 515 2.95 -0.50 -15.95
C CYS A 515 2.91 -1.14 -17.34
N LEU A 516 1.71 -1.35 -17.91
CA LEU A 516 1.59 -1.81 -19.29
C LEU A 516 2.13 -0.79 -20.30
N SER A 517 1.89 0.51 -20.10
CA SER A 517 2.44 1.54 -20.99
C SER A 517 3.97 1.52 -20.99
N VAL A 518 4.58 1.41 -19.81
CA VAL A 518 6.04 1.28 -19.66
C VAL A 518 6.53 0.01 -20.35
N PHE A 519 5.86 -1.12 -20.11
CA PHE A 519 6.20 -2.41 -20.72
C PHE A 519 6.12 -2.36 -22.26
N LEU A 520 5.02 -1.86 -22.82
CA LEU A 520 4.84 -1.74 -24.27
C LEU A 520 5.83 -0.77 -24.91
N ALA A 521 6.19 0.32 -24.21
CA ALA A 521 7.21 1.24 -24.68
C ALA A 521 8.58 0.57 -24.79
N ILE A 522 8.96 -0.26 -23.81
CA ILE A 522 10.19 -1.05 -23.85
C ILE A 522 10.15 -2.03 -25.02
N VAL A 523 9.09 -2.82 -25.13
CA VAL A 523 8.94 -3.83 -26.19
C VAL A 523 9.06 -3.17 -27.56
N TYR A 524 8.43 -2.01 -27.76
CA TYR A 524 8.50 -1.26 -29.01
C TYR A 524 9.89 -0.68 -29.29
N VAL A 525 10.52 -0.02 -28.30
CA VAL A 525 11.81 0.66 -28.51
C VAL A 525 12.98 -0.32 -28.64
N ARG A 526 12.96 -1.41 -27.88
CA ARG A 526 14.01 -2.46 -27.91
C ARG A 526 13.74 -3.53 -28.97
N GLY A 527 12.58 -3.51 -29.63
CA GLY A 527 12.20 -4.49 -30.64
C GLY A 527 12.05 -5.91 -30.07
N LEU A 528 11.58 -6.02 -28.82
CA LEU A 528 11.38 -7.31 -28.16
C LEU A 528 10.17 -8.05 -28.73
N THR A 529 10.16 -9.36 -28.59
CA THR A 529 9.01 -10.17 -28.98
C THR A 529 7.96 -10.14 -27.86
N TRP A 530 6.69 -9.99 -28.25
CA TRP A 530 5.55 -10.17 -27.36
C TRP A 530 5.10 -11.64 -27.40
N ASP A 531 5.34 -12.35 -26.30
CA ASP A 531 5.10 -13.79 -26.11
C ASP A 531 4.43 -14.08 -24.75
N PHE A 532 3.59 -13.16 -24.29
CA PHE A 532 2.96 -13.20 -22.96
C PHE A 532 1.44 -13.50 -23.00
N SER A 533 1.01 -14.41 -23.87
CA SER A 533 -0.40 -14.65 -24.13
C SER A 533 -1.17 -15.18 -22.92
N SER A 534 -0.58 -16.13 -22.20
CA SER A 534 -1.22 -16.81 -21.07
C SER A 534 -1.32 -15.90 -19.85
N GLU A 535 -0.31 -15.07 -19.61
CA GLU A 535 -0.25 -14.08 -18.54
C GLU A 535 -1.33 -13.01 -18.72
N VAL A 536 -1.46 -12.49 -19.94
CA VAL A 536 -2.47 -11.50 -20.31
C VAL A 536 -3.88 -12.07 -20.16
N LEU A 537 -4.08 -13.33 -20.54
CA LEU A 537 -5.36 -14.02 -20.39
C LEU A 537 -5.77 -14.12 -18.92
N VAL A 538 -4.83 -14.42 -18.02
CA VAL A 538 -5.11 -14.47 -16.58
C VAL A 538 -5.50 -13.10 -16.03
N ILE A 539 -4.78 -12.03 -16.38
CA ILE A 539 -5.16 -10.66 -16.00
C ILE A 539 -6.58 -10.37 -16.51
N PHE A 540 -6.87 -10.70 -17.76
CA PHE A 540 -8.18 -10.50 -18.36
C PHE A 540 -9.29 -11.23 -17.59
N ILE A 541 -9.11 -12.53 -17.30
CA ILE A 541 -10.09 -13.34 -16.57
C ILE A 541 -10.32 -12.76 -15.17
N VAL A 542 -9.26 -12.47 -14.42
CA VAL A 542 -9.38 -11.98 -13.04
C VAL A 542 -10.04 -10.61 -13.00
N CYS A 543 -9.61 -9.68 -13.85
CA CYS A 543 -10.20 -8.34 -13.92
C CYS A 543 -11.67 -8.37 -14.36
N ILE A 544 -12.04 -9.22 -15.32
CA ILE A 544 -13.45 -9.32 -15.78
C ILE A 544 -14.33 -9.99 -14.74
N VAL A 545 -13.90 -11.10 -14.14
CA VAL A 545 -14.69 -11.81 -13.13
C VAL A 545 -14.90 -10.94 -11.89
N MET A 546 -13.82 -10.40 -11.32
CA MET A 546 -13.89 -9.56 -10.13
C MET A 546 -14.51 -8.20 -10.43
N GLY A 547 -14.20 -7.62 -11.58
CA GLY A 547 -14.75 -6.35 -12.02
C GLY A 547 -16.25 -6.42 -12.31
N ALA A 548 -16.74 -7.46 -12.97
CA ALA A 548 -18.18 -7.67 -13.16
C ALA A 548 -18.87 -7.89 -11.81
N PHE A 549 -18.28 -8.70 -10.94
CA PHE A 549 -18.82 -8.94 -9.60
C PHE A 549 -18.99 -7.63 -8.81
N ALA A 550 -17.96 -6.78 -8.80
CA ALA A 550 -17.96 -5.49 -8.10
C ALA A 550 -18.73 -4.38 -8.82
N SER A 551 -18.96 -4.48 -10.14
CA SER A 551 -19.69 -3.46 -10.92
C SER A 551 -21.20 -3.52 -10.76
N PHE A 552 -21.73 -4.70 -10.43
CA PHE A 552 -23.17 -4.97 -10.32
C PHE A 552 -23.64 -5.22 -8.89
N ARG A 553 -22.72 -5.41 -7.93
CA ARG A 553 -23.04 -5.62 -6.52
C ARG A 553 -22.29 -4.65 -5.63
N SER A 554 -23.04 -4.00 -4.74
CA SER A 554 -22.51 -3.15 -3.66
C SER A 554 -22.39 -3.90 -2.33
N THR A 555 -22.79 -5.17 -2.27
CA THR A 555 -22.68 -6.00 -1.06
C THR A 555 -22.01 -7.32 -1.39
N PHE A 556 -21.01 -7.67 -0.60
CA PHE A 556 -20.16 -8.84 -0.73
C PHE A 556 -20.33 -9.74 0.50
N PRO A 557 -21.17 -10.78 0.42
CA PRO A 557 -21.29 -11.78 1.48
C PRO A 557 -19.98 -12.56 1.67
N LEU A 558 -19.77 -13.14 2.85
CA LEU A 558 -18.50 -13.78 3.21
C LEU A 558 -18.07 -14.90 2.23
N TRP A 559 -18.99 -15.64 1.61
CA TRP A 559 -18.63 -16.68 0.62
C TRP A 559 -17.85 -16.15 -0.59
N THR A 560 -17.96 -14.86 -0.91
CA THR A 560 -17.28 -14.28 -2.06
C THR A 560 -15.76 -14.20 -1.84
N SER A 561 -15.30 -14.17 -0.58
CA SER A 561 -13.87 -14.26 -0.28
C SER A 561 -13.29 -15.62 -0.70
N SER A 562 -14.07 -16.70 -0.59
CA SER A 562 -13.64 -18.03 -1.05
C SER A 562 -13.44 -18.06 -2.57
N VAL A 563 -14.30 -17.40 -3.34
CA VAL A 563 -14.12 -17.27 -4.79
C VAL A 563 -12.84 -16.50 -5.10
N ALA A 564 -12.63 -15.36 -4.44
CA ALA A 564 -11.44 -14.56 -4.62
C ALA A 564 -10.16 -15.35 -4.29
N TYR A 565 -10.12 -16.04 -3.15
CA TYR A 565 -8.96 -16.85 -2.77
C TYR A 565 -8.68 -18.03 -3.69
N LEU A 566 -9.71 -18.68 -4.24
CA LEU A 566 -9.55 -19.77 -5.20
C LEU A 566 -9.04 -19.29 -6.55
N LEU A 567 -9.34 -18.04 -6.92
CA LEU A 567 -8.95 -17.47 -8.19
C LEU A 567 -7.42 -17.24 -8.29
N TYR A 568 -6.72 -17.02 -7.17
CA TYR A 568 -5.26 -16.87 -7.14
C TYR A 568 -4.49 -18.15 -7.56
N PRO A 569 -4.64 -19.32 -6.89
CA PRO A 569 -3.99 -20.55 -7.33
C PRO A 569 -4.54 -21.05 -8.68
N PHE A 570 -5.81 -20.76 -9.01
CA PHE A 570 -6.36 -21.04 -10.34
C PHE A 570 -5.60 -20.28 -11.43
N SER A 571 -5.25 -19.02 -11.19
CA SER A 571 -4.49 -18.19 -12.11
C SER A 571 -3.11 -18.78 -12.39
N LEU A 572 -2.38 -19.17 -11.35
CA LEU A 572 -1.07 -19.83 -11.47
C LEU A 572 -1.17 -21.17 -12.21
N ALA A 573 -2.16 -21.99 -11.87
CA ALA A 573 -2.38 -23.27 -12.54
C ALA A 573 -2.75 -23.09 -14.01
N LEU A 574 -3.53 -22.06 -14.34
CA LEU A 574 -3.92 -21.76 -15.71
C LEU A 574 -2.72 -21.37 -16.57
N VAL A 575 -1.84 -20.47 -16.08
CA VAL A 575 -0.58 -20.15 -16.80
C VAL A 575 0.26 -21.40 -17.00
N TYR A 576 0.46 -22.19 -15.94
CA TYR A 576 1.25 -23.41 -16.03
C TYR A 576 0.73 -24.39 -17.09
N VAL A 577 -0.59 -24.60 -17.13
CA VAL A 577 -1.19 -25.50 -18.14
C VAL A 577 -1.06 -24.91 -19.54
N LEU A 578 -1.33 -23.63 -19.73
CA LEU A 578 -1.25 -23.00 -21.05
C LEU A 578 0.17 -22.98 -21.61
N ASP A 579 1.16 -22.62 -20.80
CA ASP A 579 2.55 -22.54 -21.26
C ASP A 579 3.18 -23.91 -21.43
N TYR A 580 3.08 -24.78 -20.41
CA TYR A 580 3.85 -26.03 -20.37
C TYR A 580 3.15 -27.21 -21.03
N VAL A 581 1.82 -27.21 -21.08
CA VAL A 581 1.06 -28.31 -21.71
C VAL A 581 0.67 -27.95 -23.15
N PHE A 582 0.22 -26.72 -23.37
CA PHE A 582 -0.26 -26.29 -24.69
C PHE A 582 0.76 -25.47 -25.50
N GLY A 583 1.86 -25.02 -24.90
CA GLY A 583 2.87 -24.21 -25.59
C GLY A 583 2.34 -22.84 -26.00
N TRP A 584 1.43 -22.27 -25.20
CA TRP A 584 0.66 -21.08 -25.54
C TRP A 584 1.33 -19.80 -25.04
N SER A 585 2.51 -19.48 -25.60
CA SER A 585 3.27 -18.24 -25.38
C SER A 585 2.94 -17.17 -26.43
#